data_AF-A0A7C4ZCV0-F1
#
_entry.id   AF-A0A7C4ZCV0-F1
#
_cell.length_a   1.000
_cell.length_b   1.000
_cell.length_c   1.000
_cell.angle_alpha   90.00
_cell.angle_beta   90.00
_cell.angle_gamma   90.00
#
_symmetry.space_group_name_H-M   'P 1'
#
loop_
_entity.id
_entity.type
_entity.pdbx_description
1 polymer ?
#
loop_
_entity_poly.entity_id
_entity_poly.type
_entity_poly.pdbx_seq_one_letter_code
_entity_poly.pdbx_strand_id
1 'polypeptide(L)'
;MLEHGKIGEEVIQKLQRIVGSENVLTKPHERAVRTMSCAPFPFHKWAEHLPDVVVLPGSTEEVVEIVKLANEYKIPIVPRG
;
A
#
# COMPACT_ATOMS: atom_id res chain seq x y z
N MET A 1 3.98 -19.42 -4.96
CA MET A 1 3.73 -18.00 -4.64
C MET A 1 4.48 -17.19 -5.67
N LEU A 2 3.85 -16.19 -6.30
CA LEU A 2 4.56 -15.29 -7.20
C LEU A 2 5.54 -14.46 -6.35
N GLU A 3 6.79 -14.34 -6.79
CA GLU A 3 7.71 -13.39 -6.17
C GLU A 3 7.28 -11.98 -6.57
N HIS A 4 7.06 -11.14 -5.58
CA HIS A 4 6.66 -9.75 -5.75
C HIS A 4 7.79 -8.83 -5.29
N GLY A 5 7.83 -7.62 -5.86
CA GLY A 5 8.77 -6.59 -5.43
C GLY A 5 8.57 -6.23 -3.96
N LYS A 6 9.68 -6.00 -3.27
CA LYS A 6 9.67 -5.52 -1.88
C LYS A 6 9.56 -4.00 -1.84
N ILE A 7 8.86 -3.48 -0.84
CA ILE A 7 8.87 -2.04 -0.54
C ILE A 7 10.19 -1.67 0.11
N GLY A 8 11.04 -0.97 -0.63
CA GLY A 8 12.24 -0.31 -0.12
C GLY A 8 12.03 1.18 0.13
N GLU A 9 13.03 1.83 0.72
CA GLU A 9 12.99 3.27 1.00
C GLU A 9 12.87 4.13 -0.27
N GLU A 10 13.46 3.68 -1.38
CA GLU A 10 13.29 4.34 -2.69
C GLU A 10 11.82 4.38 -3.13
N VAL A 11 11.09 3.27 -2.99
CA VAL A 11 9.68 3.19 -3.37
C VAL A 11 8.85 4.09 -2.48
N ILE A 12 9.13 4.13 -1.17
CA ILE A 12 8.45 5.04 -0.23
C ILE A 12 8.68 6.50 -0.65
N GLN A 13 9.92 6.90 -0.94
CA GLN A 13 10.21 8.26 -1.38
C GLN A 13 9.50 8.61 -2.69
N LYS A 14 9.43 7.68 -3.65
CA LYS A 14 8.68 7.89 -4.91
C LYS A 14 7.19 8.06 -4.65
N LEU A 15 6.58 7.21 -3.80
CA LEU A 15 5.18 7.35 -3.41
C LEU A 15 4.92 8.69 -2.71
N GLN A 16 5.79 9.13 -1.80
CA GLN A 16 5.66 10.41 -1.12
C GLN A 16 5.74 11.61 -2.08
N ARG A 17 6.52 11.50 -3.18
CA ARG A 17 6.54 12.51 -4.24
C ARG A 17 5.26 12.55 -5.06
N ILE A 18 4.56 11.42 -5.20
CA ILE A 18 3.31 11.33 -5.96
C ILE A 18 2.15 11.91 -5.14
N VAL A 19 1.94 11.39 -3.92
CA VAL A 19 0.73 11.71 -3.13
C VAL A 19 0.97 12.68 -1.97
N GLY A 20 2.21 13.07 -1.68
CA GLY A 20 2.57 13.79 -0.46
C GLY A 20 2.90 12.85 0.70
N SER A 21 3.74 13.33 1.63
CA SER A 21 4.27 12.51 2.72
C SER A 21 3.22 12.03 3.72
N GLU A 22 2.21 12.87 3.97
CA GLU A 22 1.07 12.66 4.84
C GLU A 22 0.12 11.58 4.32
N ASN A 23 0.16 11.31 3.02
CA ASN A 23 -0.67 10.33 2.33
C ASN A 23 0.02 8.98 2.14
N VAL A 24 1.22 8.79 2.72
CA VAL A 24 1.96 7.52 2.71
C VAL A 24 2.06 6.96 4.14
N LEU A 25 1.26 5.93 4.41
CA LEU A 25 1.12 5.33 5.72
C LEU A 25 1.99 4.07 5.83
N THR A 26 2.99 4.14 6.69
CA THR A 26 3.97 3.06 6.90
C THR A 26 3.93 2.49 8.31
N LYS A 27 3.34 3.22 9.27
CA LYS A 27 3.31 2.78 10.66
C LYS A 27 2.34 1.60 10.82
N PRO A 28 2.66 0.62 11.69
CA PRO A 28 1.82 -0.57 11.89
C PRO A 28 0.35 -0.25 12.20
N HIS A 29 0.09 0.73 13.06
CA HIS A 29 -1.28 1.09 13.45
C HIS A 29 -2.08 1.76 12.33
N GLU A 30 -1.44 2.61 11.51
CA GLU A 30 -2.08 3.28 10.37
C GLU A 30 -2.47 2.25 9.30
N ARG A 31 -1.58 1.29 9.03
CA ARG A 31 -1.81 0.18 8.10
C ARG A 31 -2.91 -0.77 8.60
N ALA A 32 -2.88 -1.12 9.89
CA ALA A 32 -3.82 -2.07 10.50
C ALA A 32 -5.29 -1.63 10.34
N VAL A 33 -5.59 -0.36 10.60
CA VAL A 33 -6.95 0.21 10.44
C VAL A 33 -7.44 0.10 8.98
N ARG A 34 -6.51 0.05 8.03
CA ARG A 34 -6.80 -0.04 6.59
C ARG A 34 -6.89 -1.47 6.07
N THR A 35 -6.54 -2.47 6.89
CA THR A 35 -6.73 -3.90 6.58
C THR A 35 -8.08 -4.42 7.06
N MET A 36 -8.64 -3.85 8.13
CA MET A 36 -9.88 -4.35 8.75
C MET A 36 -11.09 -4.29 7.80
N SER A 37 -11.93 -5.32 7.88
CA SER A 37 -13.23 -5.41 7.22
C SER A 37 -14.27 -5.88 8.23
N CYS A 38 -15.56 -5.65 7.96
CA CYS A 38 -16.66 -6.15 8.79
C CYS A 38 -16.80 -7.69 8.72
N ALA A 39 -16.11 -8.34 7.79
CA ALA A 39 -16.06 -9.80 7.70
C ALA A 39 -15.24 -10.41 8.86
N PRO A 40 -15.54 -11.65 9.28
CA PRO A 40 -14.72 -12.37 10.25
C PRO A 40 -13.28 -12.44 9.76
N PHE A 41 -12.39 -11.71 10.40
CA PHE A 41 -10.98 -11.68 10.03
C PHE A 41 -10.24 -12.80 10.78
N PRO A 42 -9.46 -13.66 10.09
CA PRO A 42 -8.66 -14.68 10.74
C PRO A 42 -7.51 -14.03 11.52
N PHE A 43 -7.74 -13.71 12.80
CA PHE A 43 -6.76 -13.03 13.66
C PHE A 43 -5.38 -13.71 13.67
N HIS A 44 -5.34 -15.04 13.57
CA HIS A 44 -4.11 -15.82 13.52
C HIS A 44 -3.27 -15.59 12.25
N LYS A 45 -3.84 -15.00 11.18
CA LYS A 45 -3.14 -14.68 9.92
C LYS A 45 -2.94 -13.18 9.72
N TRP A 46 -3.07 -12.38 10.78
CA TRP A 46 -2.98 -10.92 10.69
C TRP A 46 -1.72 -10.43 9.95
N ALA A 47 -0.57 -11.04 10.25
CA ALA A 47 0.71 -10.68 9.63
C ALA A 47 0.74 -10.95 8.11
N GLU A 48 -0.01 -11.94 7.61
CA GLU A 48 -0.05 -12.29 6.19
C GLU A 48 -0.90 -11.31 5.36
N HIS A 49 -1.78 -10.55 6.02
CA HIS A 49 -2.74 -9.66 5.36
C HIS A 49 -2.47 -8.17 5.60
N LEU A 50 -1.42 -7.84 6.36
CA LEU A 50 -1.03 -6.45 6.59
C LEU A 50 -0.21 -5.95 5.38
N PRO A 51 -0.70 -4.97 4.59
CA PRO A 51 0.03 -4.46 3.44
C PRO A 51 1.29 -3.75 3.90
N ASP A 52 2.39 -3.78 3.16
CA ASP A 52 3.66 -3.11 3.52
C ASP A 52 3.55 -1.59 3.63
N VAL A 53 2.72 -0.99 2.77
CA VAL A 53 2.45 0.45 2.71
C VAL A 53 1.00 0.67 2.31
N VAL A 54 0.39 1.75 2.81
CA VAL A 54 -0.91 2.22 2.34
C VAL A 54 -0.74 3.64 1.81
N VAL A 55 -1.33 3.91 0.65
CA VAL A 55 -1.30 5.24 0.02
C VAL A 55 -2.71 5.79 -0.15
N LEU A 56 -2.85 7.10 -0.03
CA LEU A 56 -4.11 7.83 -0.12
C LEU A 56 -4.06 8.85 -1.27
N PRO A 57 -4.34 8.42 -2.52
CA PRO A 57 -4.36 9.34 -3.64
C PRO A 57 -5.57 10.27 -3.57
N GLY A 58 -5.38 11.54 -3.93
CA GLY A 58 -6.40 12.58 -4.03
C GLY A 58 -6.89 12.86 -5.45
N SER A 59 -6.22 12.31 -6.46
CA SER A 59 -6.52 12.55 -7.88
C SER A 59 -6.37 11.31 -8.75
N THR A 60 -6.98 11.32 -9.93
CA THR A 60 -6.85 10.22 -10.92
C THR A 60 -5.41 10.12 -11.41
N GLU A 61 -4.74 11.25 -11.57
CA GLU A 61 -3.36 11.38 -12.01
C GLU A 61 -2.40 10.68 -11.04
N GLU A 62 -2.58 10.89 -9.73
CA GLU A 62 -1.84 10.18 -8.69
C GLU A 62 -2.05 8.66 -8.76
N VAL A 63 -3.29 8.20 -8.96
CA VAL A 63 -3.59 6.77 -9.12
C VAL A 63 -2.83 6.19 -10.30
N VAL A 64 -2.81 6.88 -11.45
CA VAL A 64 -2.10 6.46 -12.65
C VAL A 64 -0.60 6.31 -12.37
N GLU A 65 0.01 7.27 -11.69
CA GLU A 65 1.45 7.22 -11.35
C GLU A 65 1.76 6.10 -10.34
N ILE A 66 0.90 5.86 -9.35
CA ILE A 66 1.04 4.73 -8.41
C ILE A 66 1.01 3.39 -9.17
N VAL A 67 0.05 3.21 -10.08
CA VAL A 67 -0.11 1.96 -10.84
C VAL A 67 1.10 1.71 -11.73
N LYS A 68 1.63 2.75 -12.40
CA LYS A 68 2.87 2.64 -13.19
C LYS A 68 4.05 2.21 -12.33
N LEU A 69 4.26 2.89 -11.18
CA LEU A 69 5.33 2.57 -10.24
C LEU A 69 5.20 1.13 -9.70
N ALA A 70 3.99 0.72 -9.32
CA ALA A 70 3.75 -0.63 -8.83
C ALA A 70 4.07 -1.69 -9.91
N ASN A 71 3.72 -1.44 -11.17
CA ASN A 71 4.05 -2.34 -12.27
C ASN A 71 5.57 -2.40 -12.59
N GLU A 72 6.28 -1.28 -12.47
CA GLU A 72 7.74 -1.21 -12.63
C GLU A 72 8.44 -2.10 -11.60
N TYR A 73 8.04 -1.97 -10.33
CA TYR A 73 8.63 -2.73 -9.22
C TYR A 73 7.99 -4.09 -8.98
N LYS A 74 6.97 -4.49 -9.76
CA LYS A 74 6.20 -5.74 -9.57
C LYS A 74 5.58 -5.85 -8.17
N ILE A 75 5.07 -4.74 -7.66
CA ILE A 75 4.37 -4.66 -6.38
C ILE A 75 2.86 -4.89 -6.62
N PRO A 76 2.22 -5.84 -5.93
CA PRO A 76 0.79 -6.03 -6.02
C PRO A 76 0.04 -4.86 -5.36
N ILE A 77 -1.06 -4.46 -5.98
CA ILE A 77 -1.94 -3.41 -5.46
C ILE A 77 -3.29 -4.02 -5.07
N VAL A 78 -3.83 -3.57 -3.94
CA VAL A 78 -5.18 -3.92 -3.48
C VAL A 78 -5.97 -2.61 -3.34
N PRO A 79 -6.86 -2.27 -4.29
CA PRO A 79 -7.67 -1.08 -4.18
C PRO A 79 -8.70 -1.24 -3.05
N ARG A 80 -8.93 -0.16 -2.30
CA ARG A 80 -9.89 -0.10 -1.19
C ARG A 80 -10.59 1.26 -1.19
N GLY A 81 -11.91 1.27 -1.01
CA GLY A 81 -12.77 2.44 -0.94
C GLY A 81 -13.95 2.19 -0.01
#